data_AF-A0AAV4CHD0-F1
#
_entry.id   AF-A0AAV4CHD0-F1
#
_cell.length_a   1.000
_cell.length_b   1.000
_cell.length_c   1.000
_cell.angle_alpha   90.00
_cell.angle_beta   90.00
_cell.angle_gamma   90.00
#
_symmetry.space_group_name_H-M   'P 1'
#
loop_
_entity.id
_entity.type
_entity.pdbx_description
1 polymer ?
#
loop_
_entity_poly.entity_id
_entity_poly.type
_entity_poly.pdbx_seq_one_letter_code
_entity_poly.pdbx_strand_id
1 'polypeptide(L)' 'MSKGNAVSGQESRHVDMQRRFYSELSQVDLIDFQSHPDGEYKFIMAYQDHLTKFVFLRALKTKLAEEEAIQAR' A
#
# COMPACT_ATOMS: atom_id res chain seq x y z
N MET A 1 0.89 35.17 21.34
CA MET A 1 1.39 34.98 19.95
C MET A 1 2.32 33.77 20.01
N SER A 2 2.19 32.66 19.29
CA SER A 2 1.58 32.36 17.98
C SER A 2 0.88 31.00 18.03
N LYS A 3 -0.20 30.85 17.24
CA LYS A 3 -0.94 29.60 17.01
C LYS A 3 -0.28 28.78 15.88
N GLY A 4 -0.50 27.46 15.87
CA GLY A 4 -0.32 26.58 14.71
C GLY A 4 0.29 25.24 15.14
N ASN A 5 -0.23 24.06 14.80
CA ASN A 5 -1.27 23.71 13.83
C ASN A 5 -1.89 22.37 14.29
N ALA A 6 -3.22 22.30 14.38
CA ALA A 6 -3.92 21.04 14.62
C ALA A 6 -3.95 20.26 13.31
N VAL A 7 -3.11 19.23 13.18
CA VAL A 7 -3.18 18.31 12.05
C VAL A 7 -4.47 17.48 12.17
N SER A 8 -5.24 17.54 11.11
CA SER A 8 -6.62 17.10 10.94
C SER A 8 -6.84 15.60 11.14
N GLY A 9 -7.55 15.22 12.19
CA GLY A 9 -8.02 13.85 12.48
C GLY A 9 -9.09 13.27 11.53
N GLN A 10 -9.07 13.67 10.25
CA GLN A 10 -10.01 13.20 9.23
C GLN A 10 -9.31 12.47 8.07
N GLU A 11 -8.03 12.76 7.80
CA GLU A 11 -7.26 12.12 6.72
C GLU A 11 -6.91 10.64 7.03
N SER A 12 -6.94 10.28 8.31
CA SER A 12 -6.58 8.93 8.80
C SER A 12 -7.66 7.88 8.52
N ARG A 13 -8.96 8.20 8.67
CA ARG A 13 -9.99 7.14 8.74
C ARG A 13 -10.31 6.44 7.42
N HIS A 14 -10.25 7.14 6.29
CA HIS A 14 -10.54 6.51 4.99
C HIS A 14 -9.38 5.66 4.48
N VAL A 15 -8.14 6.15 4.63
CA VAL A 15 -6.94 5.41 4.24
C VAL A 15 -6.78 4.19 5.15
N ASP A 16 -6.98 4.35 6.46
CA ASP A 16 -6.93 3.22 7.41
C ASP A 16 -8.04 2.20 7.17
N MET A 17 -9.25 2.65 6.82
CA MET A 17 -10.38 1.77 6.48
C MET A 17 -10.11 1.01 5.19
N GLN A 18 -9.58 1.65 4.15
CA GLN A 18 -9.16 0.96 2.92
C GLN A 18 -8.08 -0.07 3.23
N ARG A 19 -7.07 0.28 4.04
CA ARG A 19 -5.97 -0.63 4.41
C ARG A 19 -6.44 -1.88 5.15
N ARG A 20 -7.36 -1.73 6.11
CA ARG A 20 -7.94 -2.85 6.85
C ARG A 20 -8.84 -3.71 5.97
N PHE A 21 -9.65 -3.09 5.13
CA PHE A 21 -10.53 -3.79 4.20
C PHE A 21 -9.72 -4.60 3.18
N TYR A 22 -8.67 -4.02 2.61
CA TYR A 22 -7.76 -4.72 1.70
C TYR A 22 -6.93 -5.81 2.39
N SER A 23 -6.58 -5.66 3.67
CA SER A 23 -5.80 -6.67 4.40
C SER A 23 -6.63 -7.86 4.90
N GLU A 24 -7.92 -7.67 5.21
CA GLU A 24 -8.76 -8.72 5.79
C GLU A 24 -9.56 -9.50 4.73
N LEU A 25 -9.84 -8.86 3.58
CA LEU A 25 -10.72 -9.42 2.54
C LEU A 25 -10.00 -9.77 1.23
N SER A 26 -8.69 -9.59 1.18
CA SER A 26 -7.91 -9.88 -0.02
C SER A 26 -6.78 -10.86 0.28
N GLN A 27 -6.51 -11.71 -0.71
CA GLN A 27 -5.25 -12.43 -0.77
C GLN A 27 -4.16 -11.46 -1.20
N VAL A 28 -3.02 -11.49 -0.51
CA VAL A 28 -1.85 -10.70 -0.86
C VAL A 28 -0.76 -11.64 -1.36
N ASP A 29 -0.35 -11.45 -2.60
CA ASP A 29 0.78 -12.15 -3.21
C ASP A 29 1.91 -11.17 -3.52
N LEU A 30 3.15 -11.63 -3.41
CA LEU A 30 4.34 -10.87 -3.79
C LEU A 30 5.03 -11.58 -4.96
N ILE A 31 5.11 -10.90 -6.09
CA ILE A 31 5.78 -11.38 -7.29
C ILE A 31 7.20 -10.81 -7.31
N ASP A 32 8.18 -11.70 -7.42
CA ASP A 32 9.60 -11.37 -7.42
C ASP A 32 10.10 -11.14 -8.85
N PHE A 33 10.62 -9.95 -9.10
CA PHE A 33 11.22 -9.52 -10.37
C PHE A 33 12.72 -9.18 -10.20
N GLN A 34 13.38 -9.61 -9.12
CA GLN A 34 14.77 -9.26 -8.85
C GLN A 34 15.76 -9.68 -9.94
N SER A 35 15.47 -10.79 -10.65
CA SER A 35 16.31 -11.26 -11.76
C SER A 35 16.23 -10.38 -13.01
N HIS A 36 15.10 -9.70 -13.22
CA HIS A 36 14.81 -8.86 -14.38
C HIS A 36 13.99 -7.63 -13.95
N PRO A 37 14.60 -6.69 -13.21
CA PRO A 37 13.88 -5.55 -12.66
C PRO A 37 13.51 -4.54 -13.74
N ASP A 38 12.39 -3.85 -13.55
CA ASP A 38 12.01 -2.69 -14.35
C ASP A 38 12.53 -1.40 -13.67
N GLY A 39 13.74 -0.99 -14.07
CA GLY A 39 14.45 0.12 -13.44
C GLY A 39 14.72 -0.16 -11.95
N GLU A 40 14.14 0.65 -11.07
CA GLU A 40 14.29 0.50 -9.62
C GLU A 40 13.28 -0.48 -9.01
N TYR A 41 12.28 -0.92 -9.77
CA TYR A 41 11.20 -1.77 -9.28
C TYR A 41 11.57 -3.24 -9.44
N LYS A 42 11.55 -3.95 -8.32
CA LYS A 42 12.04 -5.34 -8.21
C LYS A 42 10.97 -6.31 -7.76
N PHE A 43 9.82 -5.79 -7.35
CA PHE A 43 8.71 -6.60 -6.85
C PHE A 43 7.39 -5.99 -7.30
N ILE A 44 6.36 -6.84 -7.38
CA ILE A 44 4.98 -6.41 -7.56
C ILE A 44 4.15 -7.04 -6.45
N MET A 45 3.44 -6.21 -5.70
CA MET A 45 2.44 -6.69 -4.76
C MET A 45 1.09 -6.74 -5.44
N ALA A 46 0.45 -7.90 -5.37
CA ALA A 46 -0.86 -8.15 -5.95
C ALA A 46 -1.86 -8.37 -4.82
N TYR A 47 -2.88 -7.51 -4.77
CA TYR A 47 -4.02 -7.66 -3.87
C TYR A 47 -5.19 -8.19 -4.67
N GLN A 48 -5.64 -9.40 -4.36
CA GLN A 48 -6.81 -9.97 -4.99
C GLN A 48 -7.98 -9.99 -4.01
N ASP A 49 -9.03 -9.24 -4.32
CA ASP A 49 -10.28 -9.28 -3.57
C ASP A 49 -10.90 -10.69 -3.64
N HIS A 50 -11.23 -11.27 -2.49
CA HIS A 50 -11.69 -12.66 -2.44
C HIS A 50 -13.02 -12.87 -3.16
N LEU A 51 -13.90 -11.87 -3.18
CA LEU A 51 -15.27 -11.97 -3.67
C LEU A 51 -15.38 -11.74 -5.18
N THR A 52 -14.83 -10.62 -5.65
CA THR A 52 -14.91 -10.17 -7.04
C THR A 52 -13.75 -10.67 -7.89
N LYS A 53 -12.68 -11.17 -7.26
CA LYS A 53 -11.40 -11.53 -7.88
C LYS A 53 -10.71 -10.36 -8.59
N PHE A 54 -11.13 -9.13 -8.33
CA PHE A 54 -10.45 -7.93 -8.81
C PHE A 54 -9.04 -7.86 -8.22
N VAL A 55 -8.06 -7.51 -9.06
CA VAL A 55 -6.64 -7.47 -8.67
C VAL A 55 -6.12 -6.05 -8.75
N PHE A 56 -5.59 -5.55 -7.64
CA PHE A 56 -4.81 -4.32 -7.59
C PHE A 56 -3.32 -4.65 -7.57
N LEU A 57 -2.55 -4.02 -8.46
CA LEU A 57 -1.11 -4.24 -8.59
C LEU A 57 -0.35 -3.00 -8.18
N ARG A 58 0.68 -3.17 -7.35
CA ARG A 58 1.60 -2.11 -6.94
C ARG A 58 3.05 -2.52 -7.19
N ALA A 59 3.79 -1.72 -7.96
CA ALA A 59 5.22 -1.91 -8.13
C ALA A 59 5.98 -1.43 -6.88
N LEU A 60 6.93 -2.23 -6.41
CA LEU A 60 7.76 -1.94 -5.23
C LEU A 60 9.25 -2.00 -5.58
N LYS A 61 10.02 -1.12 -4.93
CA LYS A 61 11.48 -1.07 -5.08
C LYS A 61 12.18 -2.02 -4.11
N THR A 62 11.58 -2.24 -2.94
CA THR A 62 12.10 -3.10 -1.88
C THR A 62 11.08 -4.17 -1.47
N LYS A 63 11.55 -5.22 -0.79
CA LYS A 63 10.70 -6.31 -0.28
C LYS A 63 9.89 -5.91 0.96
N LEU A 64 10.18 -4.76 1.57
CA LEU A 64 9.56 -4.32 2.81
C LEU A 64 8.13 -3.85 2.53
N ALA A 65 7.17 -4.59 3.09
CA ALA A 65 5.77 -4.19 3.19
C ALA A 65 5.57 -2.84 3.93
N GLU A 66 6.62 -2.27 4.54
CA GLU A 66 6.60 -0.97 5.22
C GLU A 66 6.61 0.25 4.28
N GLU A 67 6.97 0.11 3.00
CA GLU A 67 6.78 1.20 2.02
C GLU A 67 5.28 1.57 1.86
N GLU A 68 4.36 0.70 2.28
CA GLU A 68 2.92 0.98 2.34
C GLU A 68 2.54 2.02 3.42
N ALA A 69 3.37 2.29 4.43
CA ALA A 69 3.00 3.17 5.56
C ALA A 69 3.46 4.63 5.38
N ILE A 70 4.32 4.90 4.40
CA ILE A 70 5.00 6.19 4.25
C ILE A 70 4.81 6.71 2.83
N GLN A 71 3.55 6.96 2.45
CA GLN A 71 3.25 7.80 1.30
C GLN A 71 2.23 8.89 1.66
N ALA A 72 2.34 9.40 2.88
CA ALA A 72 1.85 10.72 3.27
C ALA A 72 3.07 11.53 3.72
N ARG A 73 3.64 12.33 2.83
CA ARG A 73 4.65 13.34 3.13
C ARG A 73 4.24 14.65 2.49
#